data_AF-A0A951GB56-F1
#
_entry.id   AF-A0A951GB56-F1
#
_cell.length_a   1.000
_cell.length_b   1.000
_cell.length_c   1.000
_cell.angle_alpha   90.00
_cell.angle_beta   90.00
_cell.angle_gamma   90.00
#
_symmetry.space_group_name_H-M   'P 1'
#
loop_
_entity.id
_entity.type
_entity.pdbx_description
1 polymer ?
#
loop_
_entity_poly.entity_id
_entity_poly.type
_entity_poly.pdbx_seq_one_letter_code
_entity_poly.pdbx_strand_id
1 'polypeptide(L)'
;MRFGLPVGYVYDAEGQTIIDPDEEVQAAIGDVFAAFAQTGSAYAVLGAFTDRRFPKRAWGGAWAGELRWGVLSHSRVVRMLQNPCYAGAYVFGRCRSRRVVRPDGTITTATVELPRSEWPVLIRDHHPGYISWDTYLANEQRLAKNHTRQGQRPPREGTALCQGIVRCGACGQAMSVQYRAKGAHYDCSASRLNHVQTPGCRSVKAAGVDALVARRLLEALTPEEIAVALAAADEIADRRARSDRALELRVERARYDAARAERAFHACEPENRLVARSLETRWETKLRELADAEAELAEQTKPTPEPSREQLEALARDVPALWAADSTSEKDRKRLVRALVADVTITSQPEGRVAVGIRWRTGAAEQHTIKRPPSINDTTRTAPATIALITRLASQHTNSEIAAELNATGIRTGKGLPFTDHAVRHIRRAHNVPATPPPHDDRLTVNEIAERLGVSPGVIYDWISHDKLAADRDRANRLRIPFSHAVEQECRQRIANSRHIAETKIAATGGAV
;
A
#
# COMPACT_ATOMS: atom_id res chain seq x y z
N MET A 1 -33.50 17.74 -27.65
CA MET A 1 -32.64 16.55 -27.73
C MET A 1 -32.70 15.86 -26.37
N ARG A 2 -33.19 14.62 -26.28
CA ARG A 2 -33.24 13.88 -25.01
C ARG A 2 -31.92 13.11 -24.84
N PHE A 3 -31.29 13.23 -23.68
CA PHE A 3 -30.07 12.48 -23.35
C PHE A 3 -30.44 11.27 -22.47
N GLY A 4 -29.61 10.22 -22.50
CA GLY A 4 -29.83 9.05 -21.66
C GLY A 4 -29.67 9.41 -20.18
N LEU A 5 -30.71 9.18 -19.38
CA LEU A 5 -30.70 9.43 -17.94
C LEU A 5 -29.90 8.35 -17.20
N PRO A 6 -29.31 8.65 -16.04
CA PRO A 6 -28.80 7.58 -15.19
C PRO A 6 -29.96 6.71 -14.65
N VAL A 7 -29.64 5.50 -14.19
CA VAL A 7 -30.61 4.65 -13.49
C VAL A 7 -31.09 5.36 -12.21
N GLY A 8 -32.38 5.24 -11.88
CA GLY A 8 -33.01 6.03 -10.82
C GLY A 8 -33.75 7.28 -11.31
N TYR A 9 -33.69 7.57 -12.61
CA TYR A 9 -34.44 8.66 -13.23
C TYR A 9 -35.19 8.19 -14.48
N VAL A 10 -36.35 8.80 -14.72
CA VAL A 10 -37.16 8.63 -15.93
C VAL A 10 -37.64 9.99 -16.42
N TYR A 11 -38.09 10.05 -17.68
CA TYR A 11 -38.83 11.20 -18.18
C TYR A 11 -40.32 10.98 -17.95
N ASP A 12 -41.02 11.99 -17.43
CA ASP A 12 -42.49 11.98 -17.36
C ASP A 12 -43.13 12.22 -18.74
N ALA A 13 -44.46 12.32 -18.78
CA ALA A 13 -45.23 12.54 -20.01
C ALA A 13 -44.89 13.90 -20.65
N GLU A 14 -44.59 14.90 -19.81
CA GLU A 14 -44.21 16.25 -20.16
C GLU A 14 -42.73 16.35 -20.59
N GLY A 15 -41.96 15.29 -20.39
CA GLY A 15 -40.54 15.20 -20.72
C GLY A 15 -39.60 15.82 -19.68
N GLN A 16 -40.08 16.12 -18.47
CA GLN A 16 -39.26 16.53 -17.34
C GLN A 16 -38.55 15.32 -16.73
N THR A 17 -37.39 15.57 -16.12
CA THR A 17 -36.64 14.52 -15.43
C THR A 17 -37.19 14.35 -14.02
N ILE A 18 -37.75 13.18 -13.74
CA ILE A 18 -38.27 12.83 -12.42
C ILE A 18 -37.54 11.62 -11.85
N ILE A 19 -37.56 11.48 -10.52
CA ILE A 19 -37.12 10.27 -9.85
C ILE A 19 -37.97 9.09 -10.32
N ASP A 20 -37.34 7.93 -10.51
CA ASP A 20 -38.01 6.69 -10.91
C ASP A 20 -39.16 6.39 -9.94
N PRO A 21 -40.42 6.22 -10.40
CA PRO A 21 -41.55 5.98 -9.51
C PRO A 21 -41.48 4.61 -8.79
N ASP A 22 -40.63 3.70 -9.25
CA ASP A 22 -40.39 2.41 -8.59
C ASP A 22 -39.61 2.60 -7.28
N GLU A 23 -40.27 2.35 -6.15
CA GLU A 23 -39.69 2.48 -4.81
C GLU A 23 -38.49 1.54 -4.58
N GLU A 24 -38.44 0.35 -5.20
CA GLU A 24 -37.30 -0.56 -5.08
C GLU A 24 -36.08 0.04 -5.78
N VAL A 25 -36.29 0.74 -6.91
CA VAL A 25 -35.23 1.50 -7.59
C VAL A 25 -34.77 2.66 -6.73
N GLN A 26 -35.70 3.47 -6.20
CA GLN A 26 -35.34 4.61 -5.35
C GLN A 26 -34.51 4.19 -4.14
N ALA A 27 -34.97 3.15 -3.42
CA ALA A 27 -34.27 2.61 -2.27
C ALA A 27 -32.87 2.09 -2.65
N ALA A 28 -32.74 1.36 -3.75
CA ALA A 28 -31.44 0.84 -4.19
C ALA A 28 -30.43 1.95 -4.54
N ILE A 29 -30.88 3.06 -5.15
CA ILE A 29 -30.02 4.21 -5.44
C ILE A 29 -29.68 4.96 -4.14
N GLY A 30 -30.66 5.22 -3.27
CA GLY A 30 -30.47 5.87 -1.98
C GLY A 30 -29.46 5.13 -1.11
N ASP A 31 -29.57 3.80 -1.04
CA ASP A 31 -28.68 2.94 -0.26
C ASP A 31 -27.22 2.98 -0.72
N VAL A 32 -26.95 3.19 -2.02
CA VAL A 32 -25.58 3.40 -2.50
C VAL A 32 -24.96 4.64 -1.87
N PHE A 33 -25.71 5.75 -1.85
CA PHE A 33 -25.22 7.00 -1.28
C PHE A 33 -25.14 6.94 0.25
N ALA A 34 -26.12 6.32 0.92
CA ALA A 34 -26.10 6.10 2.36
C ALA A 34 -24.91 5.22 2.79
N ALA A 35 -24.69 4.09 2.12
CA ALA A 35 -23.55 3.21 2.39
C ALA A 35 -22.21 3.92 2.14
N PHE A 36 -22.12 4.78 1.12
CA PHE A 36 -20.91 5.56 0.89
C PHE A 36 -20.70 6.66 1.94
N ALA A 37 -21.78 7.32 2.39
CA ALA A 37 -21.72 8.31 3.45
C ALA A 37 -21.17 7.72 4.75
N GLN A 38 -21.60 6.51 5.10
CA GLN A 38 -21.17 5.76 6.29
C GLN A 38 -19.74 5.21 6.16
N THR A 39 -19.40 4.58 5.04
CA THR A 39 -18.15 3.82 4.92
C THR A 39 -17.00 4.63 4.32
N GLY A 40 -17.31 5.64 3.52
CA GLY A 40 -16.36 6.43 2.73
C GLY A 40 -15.63 5.64 1.65
N SER A 41 -16.08 4.43 1.28
CA SER A 41 -15.37 3.53 0.35
C SER A 41 -16.32 2.91 -0.68
N ALA A 42 -16.05 3.13 -1.97
CA ALA A 42 -16.82 2.52 -3.07
C ALA A 42 -16.77 0.98 -3.05
N TYR A 43 -15.66 0.39 -2.55
CA TYR A 43 -15.58 -1.06 -2.36
C TYR A 43 -16.44 -1.55 -1.21
N ALA A 44 -16.52 -0.78 -0.11
CA ALA A 44 -17.37 -1.16 1.03
C ALA A 44 -18.86 -1.06 0.68
N VAL A 45 -19.24 -0.10 -0.18
CA VAL A 45 -20.59 -0.06 -0.78
C VAL A 45 -20.93 -1.37 -1.48
N LEU A 46 -20.02 -1.99 -2.22
CA LEU A 46 -20.29 -3.30 -2.83
C LEU A 46 -20.55 -4.38 -1.79
N GLY A 47 -19.80 -4.35 -0.68
CA GLY A 47 -20.01 -5.27 0.45
C GLY A 47 -21.43 -5.19 0.99
N ALA A 48 -21.98 -3.99 1.12
CA ALA A 48 -23.38 -3.75 1.53
C ALA A 48 -24.42 -4.24 0.50
N PHE A 49 -24.00 -4.56 -0.73
CA PHE A 49 -24.84 -5.04 -1.83
C PHE A 49 -24.54 -6.49 -2.24
N THR A 50 -23.77 -7.25 -1.44
CA THR A 50 -23.33 -8.61 -1.81
C THR A 50 -24.51 -9.56 -2.08
N ASP A 51 -25.56 -9.49 -1.26
CA ASP A 51 -26.76 -10.34 -1.37
C ASP A 51 -27.96 -9.58 -1.96
N ARG A 52 -27.72 -8.44 -2.62
CA ARG A 52 -28.75 -7.54 -3.13
C ARG A 52 -28.64 -7.38 -4.64
N ARG A 53 -29.78 -7.35 -5.32
CA ARG A 53 -29.84 -6.98 -6.73
C ARG A 53 -29.83 -5.47 -6.86
N PHE A 54 -29.30 -4.97 -7.96
CA PHE A 54 -29.20 -3.55 -8.26
C PHE A 54 -29.80 -3.24 -9.63
N PRO A 55 -30.56 -2.14 -9.77
CA PRO A 55 -31.24 -1.81 -11.00
C PRO A 55 -30.25 -1.32 -12.07
N LYS A 56 -30.53 -1.67 -13.32
CA LYS A 56 -29.77 -1.27 -14.51
C LYS A 56 -30.78 -0.95 -15.61
N ARG A 57 -30.60 0.19 -16.27
CA ARG A 57 -31.35 0.50 -17.49
C ARG A 57 -30.48 0.25 -18.72
N ALA A 58 -31.02 -0.45 -19.70
CA ALA A 58 -30.38 -0.61 -21.00
C ALA A 58 -30.67 0.63 -21.87
N TRP A 59 -29.63 1.22 -22.46
CA TRP A 59 -29.74 2.48 -23.21
C TRP A 59 -29.55 2.29 -24.73
N GLY A 60 -29.71 1.07 -25.23
CA GLY A 60 -29.58 0.77 -26.66
C GLY A 60 -29.93 -0.69 -27.01
N GLY A 61 -30.16 -0.94 -28.30
CA GLY A 61 -30.61 -2.23 -28.82
C GLY A 61 -32.09 -2.49 -28.56
N ALA A 62 -32.53 -3.73 -28.76
CA ALA A 62 -33.94 -4.15 -28.61
C ALA A 62 -34.54 -3.91 -27.21
N TRP A 63 -33.69 -3.64 -26.21
CA TRP A 63 -34.05 -3.50 -24.79
C TRP A 63 -33.92 -2.05 -24.29
N ALA A 64 -33.85 -1.06 -25.18
CA ALA A 64 -33.69 0.34 -24.81
C ALA A 64 -34.84 0.82 -23.92
N GLY A 65 -34.52 1.30 -22.71
CA GLY A 65 -35.47 1.76 -21.70
C GLY A 65 -35.86 0.72 -20.65
N GLU A 66 -35.57 -0.57 -20.87
CA GLU A 66 -35.99 -1.64 -19.97
C GLU A 66 -35.16 -1.67 -18.66
N LEU A 67 -35.85 -1.83 -17.54
CA LEU A 67 -35.27 -2.00 -16.21
C LEU A 67 -34.87 -3.47 -16.00
N ARG A 68 -33.61 -3.70 -15.66
CA ARG A 68 -33.03 -5.02 -15.40
C ARG A 68 -32.33 -5.06 -14.06
N TRP A 69 -32.44 -6.17 -13.35
CA TRP A 69 -31.82 -6.36 -12.06
C TRP A 69 -30.57 -7.23 -12.18
N GLY A 70 -29.50 -6.85 -11.49
CA GLY A 70 -28.29 -7.68 -11.43
C GLY A 70 -27.27 -7.17 -10.43
N VAL A 71 -26.06 -7.74 -10.45
CA VAL A 71 -25.03 -7.41 -9.46
C VAL A 71 -24.48 -5.99 -9.67
N LEU A 72 -24.36 -5.23 -8.58
CA LEU A 72 -23.70 -3.91 -8.55
C LEU A 72 -22.19 -4.09 -8.76
N SER A 73 -21.59 -3.32 -9.67
CA SER A 73 -20.15 -3.38 -9.94
C SER A 73 -19.41 -2.20 -9.34
N HIS A 74 -18.14 -2.39 -8.96
CA HIS A 74 -17.28 -1.31 -8.44
C HIS A 74 -17.24 -0.09 -9.36
N SER A 75 -17.07 -0.33 -10.67
CA SER A 75 -17.04 0.72 -11.69
C SER A 75 -18.35 1.52 -11.75
N ARG A 76 -19.49 0.88 -11.46
CA ARG A 76 -20.80 1.54 -11.45
C ARG A 76 -20.97 2.40 -10.21
N VAL A 77 -20.59 1.91 -9.03
CA VAL A 77 -20.58 2.72 -7.79
C VAL A 77 -19.76 4.00 -7.99
N VAL A 78 -18.53 3.88 -8.48
CA VAL A 78 -17.67 5.05 -8.73
C VAL A 78 -18.32 6.02 -9.71
N ARG A 79 -18.88 5.53 -10.83
CA ARG A 79 -19.58 6.38 -11.80
C ARG A 79 -20.80 7.07 -11.21
N MET A 80 -21.55 6.42 -10.31
CA MET A 80 -22.72 7.02 -9.66
C MET A 80 -22.30 8.14 -8.71
N LEU A 81 -21.31 7.89 -7.87
CA LEU A 81 -20.78 8.87 -6.91
C LEU A 81 -20.16 10.10 -7.60
N GLN A 82 -19.67 9.95 -8.83
CA GLN A 82 -19.11 11.03 -9.66
C GLN A 82 -20.12 11.66 -10.64
N ASN A 83 -21.38 11.20 -10.66
CA ASN A 83 -22.36 11.71 -11.61
C ASN A 83 -23.19 12.85 -10.98
N PRO A 84 -23.03 14.10 -11.45
CA PRO A 84 -23.74 15.26 -10.92
C PRO A 84 -25.26 15.20 -11.13
N CYS A 85 -25.78 14.35 -12.03
CA CYS A 85 -27.24 14.17 -12.18
C CYS A 85 -27.91 13.68 -10.89
N TYR A 86 -27.26 12.82 -10.10
CA TYR A 86 -27.83 12.41 -8.80
C TYR A 86 -27.89 13.55 -7.78
N ALA A 87 -27.21 14.67 -8.05
CA ALA A 87 -27.29 15.91 -7.28
C ALA A 87 -28.27 16.92 -7.88
N GLY A 88 -29.17 16.49 -8.78
CA GLY A 88 -30.16 17.35 -9.43
C GLY A 88 -29.61 18.25 -10.53
N ALA A 89 -28.33 18.09 -10.92
CA ALA A 89 -27.70 18.97 -11.89
C ALA A 89 -27.79 18.42 -13.32
N TYR A 90 -28.12 19.31 -14.26
CA TYR A 90 -27.99 19.06 -15.69
C TYR A 90 -26.60 19.53 -16.16
N VAL A 91 -25.87 18.64 -16.82
CA VAL A 91 -24.50 18.91 -17.27
C VAL A 91 -24.32 18.47 -18.72
N PHE A 92 -23.73 19.35 -19.53
CA PHE A 92 -23.35 19.05 -20.91
C PHE A 92 -21.88 19.40 -21.16
N GLY A 93 -21.21 18.61 -22.02
CA GLY A 93 -19.83 18.88 -22.41
C GLY A 93 -18.77 18.45 -21.40
N ARG A 94 -19.03 17.45 -20.54
CA ARG A 94 -18.05 16.94 -19.57
C ARG A 94 -16.78 16.36 -20.20
N CYS A 95 -16.84 15.99 -21.47
CA CYS A 95 -15.73 15.38 -22.17
C CYS A 95 -15.55 16.05 -23.54
N ARG A 96 -14.29 16.21 -23.96
CA ARG A 96 -13.92 16.73 -25.28
C ARG A 96 -13.08 15.69 -26.01
N SER A 97 -13.35 15.51 -27.30
CA SER A 97 -12.51 14.70 -28.17
C SER A 97 -11.24 15.48 -28.53
N ARG A 98 -10.07 14.93 -28.18
CA ARG A 98 -8.75 15.46 -28.52
C ARG A 98 -8.07 14.52 -29.51
N ARG A 99 -7.65 15.05 -30.66
CA ARG A 99 -6.79 14.32 -31.60
C ARG A 99 -5.34 14.48 -31.15
N VAL A 100 -4.64 13.36 -31.00
CA VAL A 100 -3.22 13.28 -30.63
C VAL A 100 -2.49 12.62 -31.78
N VAL A 101 -1.52 13.34 -32.35
CA VAL A 101 -0.60 12.82 -33.36
C VAL A 101 0.55 12.14 -32.61
N ARG A 102 0.75 10.85 -32.87
CA ARG A 102 1.88 10.10 -32.32
C ARG A 102 3.17 10.43 -33.08
N PRO A 103 4.36 10.15 -32.50
CA PRO A 103 5.64 10.39 -33.16
C PRO A 103 5.80 9.68 -34.51
N ASP A 104 5.05 8.60 -34.75
CA ASP A 104 5.01 7.83 -35.99
C ASP A 104 4.01 8.39 -37.05
N GLY A 105 3.39 9.54 -36.79
CA GLY A 105 2.42 10.17 -37.68
C GLY A 105 0.98 9.67 -37.54
N THR A 106 0.72 8.66 -36.70
CA THR A 106 -0.62 8.10 -36.51
C THR A 106 -1.50 9.05 -35.70
N ILE A 107 -2.68 9.39 -36.21
CA ILE A 107 -3.65 10.22 -35.49
C ILE A 107 -4.56 9.33 -34.64
N THR A 108 -4.52 9.52 -33.33
CA THR A 108 -5.46 8.88 -32.42
C THR A 108 -6.42 9.89 -31.84
N THR A 109 -7.70 9.53 -31.76
CA THR A 109 -8.71 10.36 -31.10
C THR A 109 -8.91 9.82 -29.69
N ALA A 110 -8.61 10.63 -28.69
CA ALA A 110 -8.86 10.32 -27.29
C ALA A 110 -9.94 11.25 -26.74
N THR A 111 -10.94 10.69 -26.08
CA THR A 111 -11.90 11.48 -25.31
C THR A 111 -11.26 11.82 -23.97
N VAL A 112 -11.16 13.12 -23.66
CA VAL A 112 -10.59 13.63 -22.41
C VAL A 112 -11.71 14.24 -21.58
N GLU A 113 -11.79 13.88 -20.30
CA GLU A 113 -12.71 14.49 -19.34
C GLU A 113 -12.20 15.88 -18.95
N LEU A 114 -13.09 16.88 -18.97
CA LEU A 114 -12.77 18.27 -18.66
C LEU A 114 -12.98 18.54 -17.16
N PRO A 115 -12.16 19.40 -16.55
CA PRO A 115 -12.42 19.88 -15.20
C PRO A 115 -13.75 20.63 -15.16
N ARG A 116 -14.41 20.61 -13.99
CA ARG A 116 -15.74 21.20 -13.80
C ARG A 116 -15.85 22.66 -14.22
N SER A 117 -14.77 23.43 -14.02
CA SER A 117 -14.68 24.85 -14.42
C SER A 117 -14.74 25.07 -15.93
N GLU A 118 -14.48 24.03 -16.73
CA GLU A 118 -14.50 24.08 -18.20
C GLU A 118 -15.77 23.46 -18.79
N TRP A 119 -16.74 23.05 -17.96
CA TRP A 119 -18.00 22.51 -18.46
C TRP A 119 -18.83 23.63 -19.09
N PRO A 120 -19.20 23.52 -20.40
CA PRO A 120 -19.96 24.57 -21.07
C PRO A 120 -21.35 24.82 -20.48
N VAL A 121 -21.97 23.79 -19.91
CA VAL A 121 -23.28 23.90 -19.27
C VAL A 121 -23.28 23.11 -17.96
N LEU A 122 -23.60 23.82 -16.87
CA LEU A 122 -23.87 23.27 -15.56
C LEU A 122 -25.07 24.03 -14.98
N ILE A 123 -26.24 23.39 -14.98
CA ILE A 123 -27.46 23.93 -14.39
C ILE A 123 -27.73 23.14 -13.12
N ARG A 124 -27.51 23.77 -11.96
CA ARG A 124 -27.86 23.20 -10.66
C ARG A 124 -29.38 23.24 -10.46
N ASP A 125 -29.88 22.34 -9.63
CA ASP A 125 -31.29 22.31 -9.21
C ASP A 125 -32.26 22.23 -10.40
N HIS A 126 -31.84 21.55 -11.47
CA HIS A 126 -32.64 21.33 -12.68
C HIS A 126 -33.76 20.30 -12.46
N HIS A 127 -33.53 19.33 -11.58
CA HIS A 127 -34.47 18.26 -11.25
C HIS A 127 -34.20 17.74 -9.83
N PRO A 128 -35.12 16.97 -9.22
CA PRO A 128 -34.89 16.38 -7.90
C PRO A 128 -33.62 15.51 -7.85
N GLY A 129 -32.74 15.77 -6.88
CA GLY A 129 -31.54 14.98 -6.61
C GLY A 129 -31.78 13.88 -5.58
N TYR A 130 -31.09 12.74 -5.70
CA TYR A 130 -30.96 11.77 -4.60
C TYR A 130 -30.05 12.29 -3.47
N ILE A 131 -29.14 13.21 -3.81
CA ILE A 131 -28.22 13.87 -2.88
C ILE A 131 -28.18 15.36 -3.16
N SER A 132 -27.69 16.16 -2.21
CA SER A 132 -27.44 17.59 -2.46
C SER A 132 -26.16 17.82 -3.26
N TRP A 133 -26.02 19.00 -3.85
CA TRP A 133 -24.80 19.42 -4.55
C TRP A 133 -23.55 19.35 -3.66
N ASP A 134 -23.64 19.79 -2.40
CA ASP A 134 -22.51 19.76 -1.47
C ASP A 134 -22.14 18.34 -1.05
N THR A 135 -23.13 17.45 -0.97
CA THR A 135 -22.90 16.02 -0.74
C THR A 135 -22.14 15.41 -1.92
N TYR A 136 -22.49 15.79 -3.15
CA TYR A 136 -21.76 15.38 -4.34
C TYR A 136 -20.29 15.89 -4.32
N LEU A 137 -20.07 17.17 -4.01
CA LEU A 137 -18.71 17.72 -3.89
C LEU A 137 -17.89 17.02 -2.79
N ALA A 138 -18.52 16.75 -1.63
CA ALA A 138 -17.89 16.00 -0.55
C ALA A 138 -17.54 14.57 -0.98
N ASN A 139 -18.41 13.92 -1.76
CA ASN A 139 -18.17 12.59 -2.30
C ASN A 139 -17.00 12.57 -3.28
N GLU A 140 -16.90 13.54 -4.20
CA GLU A 140 -15.75 13.70 -5.10
C GLU A 140 -14.45 13.87 -4.33
N GLN A 141 -14.44 14.73 -3.29
CA GLN A 141 -13.26 14.92 -2.45
C GLN A 141 -12.87 13.63 -1.70
N ARG A 142 -13.84 12.88 -1.17
CA ARG A 142 -13.59 11.59 -0.51
C ARG A 142 -13.01 10.57 -1.48
N LEU A 143 -13.56 10.47 -2.70
CA LEU A 143 -13.03 9.60 -3.75
C LEU A 143 -11.61 10.00 -4.16
N ALA A 144 -11.34 11.30 -4.33
CA ALA A 144 -10.01 11.82 -4.61
C ALA A 144 -9.00 11.46 -3.52
N LYS A 145 -9.37 11.63 -2.24
CA LYS A 145 -8.55 11.19 -1.08
C LYS A 145 -8.33 9.68 -1.06
N ASN A 146 -9.24 8.90 -1.64
CA ASN A 146 -9.12 7.45 -1.70
C ASN A 146 -8.13 6.94 -2.76
N HIS A 147 -7.70 7.78 -3.71
CA HIS A 147 -6.78 7.38 -4.75
C HIS A 147 -5.40 6.98 -4.19
N THR A 148 -5.01 5.73 -4.40
CA THR A 148 -3.77 5.16 -3.84
C THR A 148 -2.48 5.73 -4.42
N ARG A 149 -2.58 6.51 -5.51
CA ARG A 149 -1.45 7.10 -6.25
C ARG A 149 -1.19 8.57 -5.90
N GLN A 150 -2.11 9.26 -5.23
CA GLN A 150 -2.00 10.68 -4.89
C GLN A 150 -2.48 10.90 -3.45
N GLY A 151 -1.68 11.60 -2.64
CA GLY A 151 -2.04 11.93 -1.25
C GLY A 151 -1.94 10.77 -0.24
N GLN A 152 -2.56 10.96 0.93
CA GLN A 152 -2.58 9.97 2.01
C GLN A 152 -3.50 8.80 1.66
N ARG A 153 -2.94 7.63 1.31
CA ARG A 153 -3.71 6.41 1.00
C ARG A 153 -4.68 6.08 2.13
N PRO A 154 -5.94 5.68 1.92
CA PRO A 154 -6.88 5.38 3.02
C PRO A 154 -6.35 4.35 4.02
N PRO A 155 -6.75 4.45 5.31
CA PRO A 155 -6.52 3.38 6.28
C PRO A 155 -7.14 2.07 5.78
N ARG A 156 -6.35 0.99 5.77
CA ARG A 156 -6.76 -0.36 5.38
C ARG A 156 -6.33 -1.37 6.44
N GLU A 157 -6.80 -2.61 6.34
CA GLU A 157 -6.67 -3.66 7.37
C GLU A 157 -5.25 -4.23 7.57
N GLY A 158 -4.29 -3.96 6.68
CA GLY A 158 -2.95 -4.54 6.85
C GLY A 158 -2.21 -3.99 8.09
N THR A 159 -1.21 -4.70 8.59
CA THR A 159 -0.58 -4.39 9.89
C THR A 159 0.38 -3.19 9.91
N ALA A 160 0.66 -2.55 8.77
CA ALA A 160 1.58 -1.41 8.72
C ALA A 160 0.90 -0.12 9.18
N LEU A 161 1.17 0.31 10.40
CA LEU A 161 0.45 1.38 11.08
C LEU A 161 0.60 2.74 10.37
N CYS A 162 1.83 3.09 9.98
CA CYS A 162 2.12 4.36 9.32
C CYS A 162 1.88 4.32 7.80
N GLN A 163 1.20 3.28 7.28
CA GLN A 163 0.85 3.20 5.86
C GLN A 163 0.23 4.52 5.38
N GLY A 164 0.70 5.05 4.25
CA GLY A 164 0.10 6.24 3.61
C GLY A 164 0.50 7.58 4.23
N ILE A 165 1.24 7.59 5.34
CA ILE A 165 1.79 8.81 5.95
C ILE A 165 3.32 8.77 6.10
N VAL A 166 3.97 7.68 5.67
CA VAL A 166 5.44 7.55 5.71
C VAL A 166 6.10 8.19 4.49
N ARG A 167 7.16 8.94 4.73
CA ARG A 167 8.03 9.57 3.74
C ARG A 167 9.49 9.15 3.92
N CYS A 168 10.21 9.10 2.81
CA CYS A 168 11.65 8.87 2.81
C CYS A 168 12.37 10.19 3.12
N GLY A 169 13.19 10.23 4.16
CA GLY A 169 13.96 11.43 4.51
C GLY A 169 15.15 11.72 3.59
N ALA A 170 15.52 10.79 2.70
CA ALA A 170 16.56 11.02 1.70
C ALA A 170 16.04 11.68 0.41
N CYS A 171 14.84 11.30 -0.06
CA CYS A 171 14.29 11.83 -1.33
C CYS A 171 12.95 12.58 -1.17
N GLY A 172 12.41 12.68 0.05
CA GLY A 172 11.14 13.36 0.36
C GLY A 172 9.87 12.64 -0.13
N GLN A 173 10.01 11.60 -0.95
CA GLN A 173 8.89 10.89 -1.56
C GLN A 173 8.15 10.00 -0.56
N ALA A 174 6.86 9.79 -0.84
CA ALA A 174 6.04 8.85 -0.06
C ALA A 174 6.56 7.42 -0.22
N MET A 175 6.63 6.68 0.89
CA MET A 175 7.05 5.28 0.89
C MET A 175 5.85 4.36 0.70
N SER A 176 6.08 3.23 0.02
CA SER A 176 5.10 2.17 -0.18
C SER A 176 5.20 1.12 0.92
N VAL A 177 4.12 0.39 1.18
CA VAL A 177 4.15 -0.77 2.08
C VAL A 177 4.27 -2.04 1.25
N GLN A 178 5.24 -2.89 1.57
CA GLN A 178 5.33 -4.26 1.06
C GLN A 178 5.18 -5.26 2.20
N TYR A 179 4.24 -6.19 2.05
CA TYR A 179 4.09 -7.33 2.96
C TYR A 179 4.97 -8.47 2.46
N ARG A 180 5.89 -8.93 3.31
CA ARG A 180 6.77 -10.08 3.06
C ARG A 180 6.45 -11.16 4.09
N ALA A 181 6.93 -12.39 3.88
CA ALA A 181 6.68 -13.52 4.80
C ALA A 181 7.05 -13.22 6.28
N LYS A 182 7.99 -12.29 6.53
CA LYS A 182 8.43 -11.88 7.88
C LYS A 182 7.86 -10.53 8.35
N GLY A 183 6.76 -10.08 7.75
CA GLY A 183 6.02 -8.87 8.13
C GLY A 183 6.11 -7.72 7.12
N ALA A 184 5.52 -6.59 7.48
CA ALA A 184 5.43 -5.40 6.64
C ALA A 184 6.75 -4.59 6.61
N HIS A 185 7.02 -3.98 5.46
CA HIS A 185 8.18 -3.12 5.20
C HIS A 185 7.74 -1.82 4.56
N TYR A 186 8.38 -0.72 4.95
CA TYR A 186 8.32 0.56 4.25
C TYR A 186 9.41 0.59 3.19
N ASP A 187 9.01 0.61 1.93
CA ASP A 187 9.89 0.56 0.76
C ASP A 187 9.81 1.91 0.01
N CYS A 188 10.95 2.58 -0.13
CA CYS A 188 11.08 3.75 -0.99
C CYS A 188 11.03 3.32 -2.46
N SER A 189 9.83 3.36 -3.07
CA SER A 189 9.62 2.88 -4.44
C SER A 189 10.07 3.88 -5.51
N ALA A 190 10.09 5.18 -5.20
CA ALA A 190 10.39 6.23 -6.18
C ALA A 190 11.83 6.15 -6.71
N SER A 191 12.80 5.84 -5.85
CA SER A 191 14.21 5.64 -6.27
C SER A 191 14.37 4.43 -7.19
N ARG A 192 13.55 3.38 -6.99
CA ARG A 192 13.58 2.17 -7.84
C ARG A 192 12.87 2.36 -9.18
N LEU A 193 11.77 3.12 -9.20
CA LEU A 193 10.95 3.34 -10.40
C LEU A 193 11.56 4.37 -11.36
N ASN A 194 12.25 5.37 -10.84
CA ASN A 194 12.83 6.44 -11.65
C ASN A 194 14.28 6.14 -12.09
N HIS A 195 14.83 4.96 -11.77
CA HIS A 195 16.25 4.61 -11.94
C HIS A 195 17.27 5.58 -11.30
N VAL A 196 16.81 6.58 -10.55
CA VAL A 196 17.66 7.49 -9.78
C VAL A 196 17.88 6.87 -8.39
N GLN A 197 19.03 6.22 -8.19
CA GLN A 197 19.47 5.86 -6.85
C GLN A 197 19.88 7.12 -6.08
N THR A 198 18.95 7.69 -5.31
CA THR A 198 19.32 8.71 -4.33
C THR A 198 20.08 8.03 -3.17
N PRO A 199 21.33 8.41 -2.88
CA PRO A 199 22.08 7.86 -1.75
C PRO A 199 21.27 7.99 -0.45
N GLY A 200 21.16 6.90 0.31
CA GLY A 200 20.40 6.85 1.56
C GLY A 200 18.93 6.39 1.44
N CYS A 201 18.36 6.29 0.24
CA CYS A 201 17.06 5.64 0.04
C CYS A 201 17.16 4.13 0.31
N ARG A 202 16.46 3.63 1.34
CA ARG A 202 16.43 2.20 1.69
C ARG A 202 15.05 1.79 2.21
N SER A 203 14.79 0.49 2.20
CA SER A 203 13.67 -0.09 2.92
C SER A 203 13.96 -0.25 4.42
N VAL A 204 12.89 -0.22 5.22
CA VAL A 204 12.91 -0.41 6.67
C VAL A 204 11.75 -1.31 7.09
N LYS A 205 11.98 -2.25 8.01
CA LYS A 205 10.90 -3.09 8.57
C LYS A 205 9.93 -2.22 9.36
N ALA A 206 8.64 -2.34 9.08
CA ALA A 206 7.61 -1.46 9.64
C ALA A 206 7.51 -1.59 11.17
N ALA A 207 7.63 -2.82 11.70
CA ALA A 207 7.42 -3.11 13.12
C ALA A 207 8.15 -2.18 14.10
N GLY A 208 9.43 -1.85 13.85
CA GLY A 208 10.19 -0.97 14.75
C GLY A 208 9.75 0.49 14.68
N VAL A 209 9.36 0.96 13.49
CA VAL A 209 8.84 2.32 13.28
C VAL A 209 7.44 2.43 13.86
N ASP A 210 6.58 1.46 13.58
CA ASP A 210 5.19 1.44 14.02
C ASP A 210 5.09 1.33 15.54
N ALA A 211 5.93 0.50 16.19
CA ALA A 211 5.98 0.42 17.65
C ALA A 211 6.43 1.75 18.28
N LEU A 212 7.41 2.44 17.68
CA LEU A 212 7.83 3.76 18.14
C LEU A 212 6.68 4.78 18.01
N VAL A 213 6.04 4.86 16.83
CA VAL A 213 4.97 5.83 16.58
C VAL A 213 3.76 5.55 17.46
N ALA A 214 3.36 4.29 17.62
CA ALA A 214 2.28 3.89 18.52
C ALA A 214 2.58 4.30 19.97
N ARG A 215 3.80 4.05 20.45
CA ARG A 215 4.21 4.47 21.79
C ARG A 215 4.15 5.99 21.96
N ARG A 216 4.68 6.77 21.02
CA ARG A 216 4.62 8.24 21.08
C ARG A 216 3.20 8.78 21.03
N LEU A 217 2.34 8.17 20.21
CA LEU A 217 0.91 8.50 20.17
C LEU A 217 0.24 8.29 21.53
N LEU A 218 0.46 7.14 22.15
CA LEU A 218 -0.14 6.81 23.45
C LEU A 218 0.44 7.67 24.58
N GLU A 219 1.73 8.00 24.54
CA GLU A 219 2.37 8.94 25.49
C GLU A 219 1.80 10.37 25.37
N ALA A 220 1.38 10.78 24.17
CA ALA A 220 0.75 12.09 23.93
C ALA A 220 -0.73 12.13 24.33
N LEU A 221 -1.39 10.98 24.49
CA LEU A 221 -2.80 10.85 24.85
C LEU A 221 -2.96 10.66 26.36
N THR A 222 -2.58 11.67 27.14
CA THR A 222 -2.81 11.64 28.59
C THR A 222 -4.28 11.96 28.91
N PRO A 223 -4.84 11.46 30.03
CA PRO A 223 -6.20 11.79 30.43
C PRO A 223 -6.47 13.30 30.56
N GLU A 224 -5.46 14.06 31.01
CA GLU A 224 -5.54 15.53 31.14
C GLU A 224 -5.65 16.21 29.77
N GLU A 225 -4.82 15.82 28.80
CA GLU A 225 -4.89 16.33 27.43
C GLU A 225 -6.21 15.97 26.75
N ILE A 226 -6.75 14.78 27.02
CA ILE A 226 -8.06 14.38 26.50
C ILE A 226 -9.18 15.21 27.14
N ALA A 227 -9.12 15.49 28.44
CA ALA A 227 -10.09 16.35 29.12
C ALA A 227 -10.09 17.78 28.54
N VAL A 228 -8.90 18.34 28.29
CA VAL A 228 -8.76 19.65 27.63
C VAL A 228 -9.33 19.61 26.20
N ALA A 229 -9.05 18.55 25.43
CA ALA A 229 -9.59 18.39 24.09
C ALA A 229 -11.12 18.28 24.07
N LEU A 230 -11.71 17.56 25.03
CA LEU A 230 -13.17 17.46 25.18
C LEU A 230 -13.79 18.80 25.55
N ALA A 231 -13.20 19.56 26.49
CA ALA A 231 -13.68 20.89 26.83
C ALA A 231 -13.62 21.87 25.65
N ALA A 232 -12.58 21.80 24.82
CA ALA A 232 -12.50 22.59 23.60
C ALA A 232 -13.55 22.16 22.56
N ALA A 233 -13.86 20.86 22.48
CA ALA A 233 -14.93 20.35 21.62
C ALA A 233 -16.32 20.83 22.09
N ASP A 234 -16.55 20.87 23.41
CA ASP A 234 -17.77 21.44 23.99
C ASP A 234 -17.94 22.91 23.61
N GLU A 235 -16.88 23.73 23.68
CA GLU A 235 -16.97 25.15 23.30
C GLU A 235 -17.36 25.34 21.82
N ILE A 236 -16.87 24.45 20.94
CA ILE A 236 -17.25 24.42 19.53
C ILE A 236 -18.69 23.97 19.37
N ALA A 237 -19.13 22.95 20.11
CA ALA A 237 -20.51 22.49 20.11
C ALA A 237 -21.46 23.59 20.60
N ASP A 238 -21.13 24.30 21.67
CA ASP A 238 -21.88 25.44 22.18
C ASP A 238 -21.94 26.60 21.20
N ARG A 239 -20.85 26.83 20.45
CA ARG A 239 -20.83 27.83 19.37
C ARG A 239 -21.74 27.43 18.22
N ARG A 240 -21.77 26.14 17.86
CA ARG A 240 -22.71 25.60 16.85
C ARG A 240 -24.15 25.71 17.32
N ALA A 241 -24.45 25.28 18.55
CA ALA A 241 -25.80 25.38 19.12
C ALA A 241 -26.32 26.82 19.14
N ARG A 242 -25.46 27.80 19.46
CA ARG A 242 -25.81 29.22 19.36
C ARG A 242 -26.10 29.67 17.91
N SER A 243 -25.32 29.19 16.94
CA SER A 243 -25.54 29.46 15.51
C SER A 243 -26.85 28.83 15.01
N ASP A 244 -27.10 27.58 15.38
CA ASP A 244 -28.32 26.84 15.02
C ASP A 244 -29.55 27.57 15.58
N ARG A 245 -29.48 27.99 16.86
CA ARG A 245 -30.53 28.79 17.48
C ARG A 245 -30.79 30.11 16.75
N ALA A 246 -29.76 30.77 16.23
CA ALA A 246 -29.91 32.00 15.46
C ALA A 246 -30.62 31.75 14.12
N LEU A 247 -30.32 30.62 13.45
CA LEU A 247 -31.00 30.22 12.21
C LEU A 247 -32.46 29.83 12.46
N GLU A 248 -32.75 29.10 13.53
CA GLU A 248 -34.13 28.80 13.95
C GLU A 248 -34.97 30.07 14.12
N LEU A 249 -34.43 31.05 14.87
CA LEU A 249 -35.10 32.34 15.09
C LEU A 249 -35.28 33.13 13.78
N ARG A 250 -34.34 33.01 12.83
CA ARG A 250 -34.45 33.65 11.51
C ARG A 250 -35.57 33.03 10.69
N VAL A 251 -35.70 31.70 10.70
CA VAL A 251 -36.82 30.99 10.07
C VAL A 251 -38.13 31.41 10.71
N GLU A 252 -38.21 31.46 12.03
CA GLU A 252 -39.42 31.89 12.76
C GLU A 252 -39.86 33.31 12.35
N ARG A 253 -38.91 34.26 12.28
CA ARG A 253 -39.19 35.62 11.82
C ARG A 253 -39.65 35.65 10.36
N ALA A 254 -38.99 34.92 9.47
CA ALA A 254 -39.35 34.87 8.05
C ALA A 254 -40.76 34.26 7.86
N ARG A 255 -41.13 33.23 8.63
CA ARG A 255 -42.49 32.67 8.65
C ARG A 255 -43.53 33.71 9.06
N TYR A 256 -43.25 34.46 10.13
CA TYR A 256 -44.14 35.52 10.59
C TYR A 256 -44.32 36.62 9.52
N ASP A 257 -43.23 37.08 8.90
CA ASP A 257 -43.26 38.12 7.87
C ASP A 257 -43.98 37.65 6.59
N ALA A 258 -43.80 36.39 6.18
CA ALA A 258 -44.53 35.79 5.07
C ALA A 258 -46.04 35.72 5.36
N ALA A 259 -46.43 35.22 6.54
CA ALA A 259 -47.84 35.16 6.95
C ALA A 259 -48.48 36.55 7.09
N ARG A 260 -47.69 37.56 7.50
CA ARG A 260 -48.17 38.96 7.54
C ARG A 260 -48.38 39.52 6.14
N ALA A 261 -47.48 39.24 5.19
CA ALA A 261 -47.61 39.68 3.80
C ALA A 261 -48.81 39.02 3.10
N GLU A 262 -49.04 37.72 3.36
CA GLU A 262 -50.22 36.98 2.92
C GLU A 262 -51.53 37.63 3.39
N ARG A 263 -51.65 37.89 4.70
CA ARG A 263 -52.85 38.57 5.25
C ARG A 263 -53.08 39.95 4.63
N ALA A 264 -52.01 40.71 4.38
CA ALA A 264 -52.12 42.01 3.73
C ALA A 264 -52.61 41.91 2.28
N PHE A 265 -52.15 40.90 1.54
CA PHE A 265 -52.62 40.60 0.19
C PHE A 265 -54.10 40.23 0.17
N HIS A 266 -54.54 39.32 1.04
CA HIS A 266 -55.95 38.91 1.13
C HIS A 266 -56.92 40.00 1.60
N ALA A 267 -56.43 40.99 2.35
CA ALA A 267 -57.22 42.14 2.78
C ALA A 267 -57.38 43.21 1.68
N CYS A 268 -56.66 43.11 0.55
CA CYS A 268 -56.76 44.07 -0.55
C CYS A 268 -58.02 43.81 -1.38
N GLU A 269 -58.79 44.86 -1.68
CA GLU A 269 -59.94 44.77 -2.59
C GLU A 269 -59.47 44.44 -4.03
N PRO A 270 -60.16 43.54 -4.76
CA PRO A 270 -59.76 43.10 -6.10
C PRO A 270 -59.69 44.22 -7.15
N GLU A 271 -60.43 45.32 -6.93
CA GLU A 271 -60.50 46.48 -7.81
C GLU A 271 -59.22 47.32 -7.77
N ASN A 272 -58.46 47.26 -6.66
CA ASN A 272 -57.20 47.96 -6.46
C ASN A 272 -56.01 47.21 -7.09
N ARG A 273 -56.10 46.93 -8.39
CA ARG A 273 -55.15 46.07 -9.14
C ARG A 273 -53.67 46.43 -8.98
N LEU A 274 -53.33 47.72 -8.91
CA LEU A 274 -51.94 48.16 -8.72
C LEU A 274 -51.41 47.86 -7.31
N VAL A 275 -52.26 47.97 -6.30
CA VAL A 275 -51.94 47.66 -4.89
C VAL A 275 -51.85 46.15 -4.71
N ALA A 276 -52.81 45.39 -5.27
CA ALA A 276 -52.80 43.93 -5.25
C ALA A 276 -51.51 43.36 -5.86
N ARG A 277 -51.09 43.86 -7.03
CA ARG A 277 -49.83 43.44 -7.67
C ARG A 277 -48.60 43.74 -6.81
N SER A 278 -48.57 44.89 -6.14
CA SER A 278 -47.47 45.26 -5.27
C SER A 278 -47.41 44.40 -4.00
N LEU A 279 -48.57 44.04 -3.44
CA LEU A 279 -48.69 43.15 -2.29
C LEU A 279 -48.36 41.70 -2.64
N GLU A 280 -48.75 41.23 -3.82
CA GLU A 280 -48.38 39.94 -4.37
C GLU A 280 -46.86 39.82 -4.52
N THR A 281 -46.19 40.79 -5.18
CA THR A 281 -44.73 40.82 -5.29
C THR A 281 -44.04 40.81 -3.92
N ARG A 282 -44.59 41.55 -2.95
CA ARG A 282 -44.07 41.58 -1.58
C ARG A 282 -44.25 40.23 -0.88
N TRP A 283 -45.38 39.56 -1.06
CA TRP A 283 -45.63 38.23 -0.51
C TRP A 283 -44.70 37.18 -1.13
N GLU A 284 -44.55 37.15 -2.46
CA GLU A 284 -43.60 36.29 -3.16
C GLU A 284 -42.16 36.50 -2.65
N THR A 285 -41.77 37.75 -2.42
CA THR A 285 -40.45 38.08 -1.86
C THR A 285 -40.28 37.47 -0.46
N LYS A 286 -41.30 37.59 0.41
CA LYS A 286 -41.24 37.00 1.76
C LYS A 286 -41.29 35.47 1.77
N LEU A 287 -42.01 34.85 0.83
CA LEU A 287 -41.98 33.40 0.65
C LEU A 287 -40.59 32.91 0.20
N ARG A 288 -39.91 33.66 -0.67
CA ARG A 288 -38.54 33.33 -1.08
C ARG A 288 -37.55 33.48 0.08
N GLU A 289 -37.61 34.57 0.83
CA GLU A 289 -36.79 34.77 2.04
C GLU A 289 -37.01 33.66 3.08
N LEU A 290 -38.25 33.18 3.23
CA LEU A 290 -38.57 32.04 4.10
C LEU A 290 -37.92 30.75 3.57
N ALA A 291 -38.10 30.44 2.29
CA ALA A 291 -37.51 29.25 1.68
C ALA A 291 -35.97 29.25 1.81
N ASP A 292 -35.33 30.41 1.60
CA ASP A 292 -33.88 30.57 1.76
C ASP A 292 -33.43 30.32 3.21
N ALA A 293 -34.19 30.84 4.19
CA ALA A 293 -33.90 30.61 5.61
C ALA A 293 -34.09 29.14 6.03
N GLU A 294 -35.15 28.48 5.54
CA GLU A 294 -35.40 27.07 5.81
C GLU A 294 -34.35 26.16 5.17
N ALA A 295 -33.88 26.50 3.96
CA ALA A 295 -32.79 25.79 3.30
C ALA A 295 -31.47 25.90 4.08
N GLU A 296 -31.13 27.10 4.56
CA GLU A 296 -29.90 27.32 5.35
C GLU A 296 -29.93 26.56 6.68
N LEU A 297 -31.07 26.56 7.38
CA LEU A 297 -31.24 25.75 8.60
C LEU A 297 -31.13 24.25 8.28
N ALA A 298 -31.80 23.77 7.24
CA ALA A 298 -31.77 22.36 6.86
C ALA A 298 -30.37 21.87 6.46
N GLU A 299 -29.54 22.74 5.86
CA GLU A 299 -28.15 22.42 5.56
C GLU A 299 -27.31 22.25 6.83
N GLN A 300 -27.53 23.13 7.81
CA GLN A 300 -26.81 23.17 9.08
C GLN A 300 -27.21 22.02 10.03
N THR A 301 -28.51 21.67 10.11
CA THR A 301 -29.04 20.69 11.09
C THR A 301 -28.93 19.23 10.62
N LYS A 302 -28.11 18.91 9.61
CA LYS A 302 -27.92 17.52 9.17
C LYS A 302 -27.39 16.66 10.33
N PRO A 303 -28.16 15.68 10.85
CA PRO A 303 -27.75 14.91 12.00
C PRO A 303 -26.54 14.05 11.63
N THR A 304 -25.43 14.28 12.34
CA THR A 304 -24.33 13.32 12.39
C THR A 304 -24.46 12.61 13.72
N PRO A 305 -24.58 11.27 13.76
CA PRO A 305 -24.61 10.54 15.02
C PRO A 305 -23.24 10.70 15.69
N GLU A 306 -23.18 11.56 16.70
CA GLU A 306 -22.01 11.73 17.56
C GLU A 306 -22.21 10.92 18.85
N PRO A 307 -21.19 10.18 19.31
CA PRO A 307 -21.25 9.48 20.59
C PRO A 307 -21.43 10.50 21.72
N SER A 308 -22.15 10.09 22.77
CA SER A 308 -22.34 10.95 23.95
C SER A 308 -21.01 11.25 24.65
N ARG A 309 -20.94 12.38 25.35
CA ARG A 309 -19.78 12.78 26.15
C ARG A 309 -19.34 11.69 27.12
N GLU A 310 -20.28 11.06 27.80
CA GLU A 310 -20.03 9.98 28.77
C GLU A 310 -19.36 8.77 28.09
N GLN A 311 -19.78 8.42 26.87
CA GLN A 311 -19.15 7.36 26.09
C GLN A 311 -17.73 7.74 25.66
N LEU A 312 -17.51 8.99 25.25
CA LEU A 312 -16.18 9.49 24.89
C LEU A 312 -15.22 9.50 26.09
N GLU A 313 -15.67 9.97 27.24
CA GLU A 313 -14.90 9.99 28.49
C GLU A 313 -14.61 8.58 29.03
N ALA A 314 -15.55 7.64 28.87
CA ALA A 314 -15.33 6.24 29.19
C ALA A 314 -14.27 5.60 28.30
N LEU A 315 -14.30 5.87 26.98
CA LEU A 315 -13.31 5.38 26.02
C LEU A 315 -11.93 6.05 26.22
N ALA A 316 -11.91 7.31 26.64
CA ALA A 316 -10.71 8.09 26.91
C ALA A 316 -9.95 7.63 28.16
N ARG A 317 -10.64 7.02 29.12
CA ARG A 317 -10.06 6.63 30.42
C ARG A 317 -8.92 5.62 30.31
N ASP A 318 -8.94 4.75 29.30
CA ASP A 318 -7.87 3.79 29.05
C ASP A 318 -7.68 3.54 27.53
N VAL A 319 -7.17 4.58 26.86
CA VAL A 319 -6.79 4.49 25.44
C VAL A 319 -5.76 3.38 25.18
N PRO A 320 -4.74 3.14 26.02
CA PRO A 320 -3.83 2.01 25.84
C PRO A 320 -4.52 0.64 25.82
N ALA A 321 -5.47 0.37 26.72
CA ALA A 321 -6.23 -0.88 26.69
C ALA A 321 -7.10 -0.99 25.44
N LEU A 322 -7.79 0.10 25.06
CA LEU A 322 -8.60 0.13 23.83
C LEU A 322 -7.73 -0.11 22.59
N TRP A 323 -6.53 0.49 22.55
CA TRP A 323 -5.56 0.28 21.47
C TRP A 323 -5.13 -1.18 21.37
N ALA A 324 -4.90 -1.85 22.49
CA ALA A 324 -4.46 -3.24 22.55
C ALA A 324 -5.59 -4.26 22.33
N ALA A 325 -6.85 -3.86 22.49
CA ALA A 325 -8.00 -4.76 22.39
C ALA A 325 -8.15 -5.40 20.99
N ASP A 326 -8.54 -6.68 20.96
CA ASP A 326 -8.80 -7.43 19.72
C ASP A 326 -10.00 -6.86 18.92
N SER A 327 -10.93 -6.20 19.61
CA SER A 327 -12.05 -5.50 18.99
C SER A 327 -11.62 -4.28 18.17
N THR A 328 -10.43 -3.73 18.43
CA THR A 328 -9.90 -2.57 17.71
C THR A 328 -9.19 -3.06 16.46
N SER A 329 -9.73 -2.71 15.29
CA SER A 329 -9.14 -3.13 14.02
C SER A 329 -7.86 -2.34 13.69
N GLU A 330 -6.99 -2.91 12.87
CA GLU A 330 -5.82 -2.19 12.31
C GLU A 330 -6.23 -0.92 11.55
N LYS A 331 -7.42 -0.93 10.94
CA LYS A 331 -7.98 0.23 10.26
C LYS A 331 -8.27 1.36 11.25
N ASP A 332 -8.77 1.04 12.44
CA ASP A 332 -9.09 2.01 13.48
C ASP A 332 -7.83 2.56 14.16
N ARG A 333 -6.84 1.70 14.45
CA ARG A 333 -5.50 2.15 14.92
C ARG A 333 -4.88 3.19 13.98
N LYS A 334 -4.96 2.93 12.68
CA LYS A 334 -4.48 3.87 11.65
C LYS A 334 -5.27 5.17 11.59
N ARG A 335 -6.59 5.10 11.76
CA ARG A 335 -7.45 6.30 11.82
C ARG A 335 -7.02 7.18 12.98
N LEU A 336 -6.81 6.59 14.16
CA LEU A 336 -6.35 7.31 15.35
C LEU A 336 -4.98 7.96 15.14
N VAL A 337 -3.99 7.20 14.64
CA VAL A 337 -2.65 7.76 14.31
C VAL A 337 -2.78 8.96 13.39
N ARG A 338 -3.60 8.88 12.35
CA ARG A 338 -3.74 9.96 11.36
C ARG A 338 -4.58 11.13 11.83
N ALA A 339 -5.33 10.98 12.92
CA ALA A 339 -6.03 12.08 13.56
C ALA A 339 -5.05 13.04 14.25
N LEU A 340 -3.90 12.54 14.72
CA LEU A 340 -2.90 13.33 15.45
C LEU A 340 -1.57 13.51 14.70
N VAL A 341 -1.16 12.54 13.90
CA VAL A 341 0.10 12.54 13.14
C VAL A 341 -0.15 12.97 11.70
N ALA A 342 0.56 14.00 11.25
CA ALA A 342 0.51 14.50 9.89
C ALA A 342 1.31 13.62 8.92
N ASP A 343 2.57 13.33 9.28
CA ASP A 343 3.44 12.39 8.55
C ASP A 343 4.59 11.86 9.42
N VAL A 344 5.19 10.78 8.94
CA VAL A 344 6.35 10.13 9.56
C VAL A 344 7.48 10.09 8.54
N THR A 345 8.64 10.66 8.86
CA THR A 345 9.80 10.68 7.98
C THR A 345 10.84 9.68 8.44
N ILE A 346 11.30 8.81 7.53
CA ILE A 346 12.27 7.76 7.83
C ILE A 346 13.59 8.05 7.10
N THR A 347 14.67 8.21 7.87
CA THR A 347 16.02 8.46 7.33
C THR A 347 16.97 7.34 7.76
N SER A 348 17.60 6.69 6.80
CA SER A 348 18.62 5.68 7.09
C SER A 348 19.89 6.35 7.59
N GLN A 349 20.45 5.85 8.69
CA GLN A 349 21.70 6.32 9.27
C GLN A 349 22.77 5.22 9.22
N PRO A 350 24.06 5.57 9.44
CA PRO A 350 25.14 4.58 9.61
C PRO A 350 24.87 3.58 10.74
N GLU A 351 25.67 2.52 10.81
CA GLU A 351 25.61 1.48 11.87
C GLU A 351 24.24 0.79 12.02
N GLY A 352 23.44 0.80 10.96
CA GLY A 352 22.10 0.21 11.01
C GLY A 352 21.11 1.01 11.87
N ARG A 353 21.35 2.29 12.15
CA ARG A 353 20.37 3.16 12.80
C ARG A 353 19.37 3.73 11.80
N VAL A 354 18.19 4.09 12.28
CA VAL A 354 17.14 4.75 11.51
C VAL A 354 16.60 5.89 12.34
N ALA A 355 16.70 7.11 11.81
CA ALA A 355 16.01 8.25 12.36
C ALA A 355 14.55 8.24 11.89
N VAL A 356 13.64 8.45 12.82
CA VAL A 356 12.19 8.52 12.63
C VAL A 356 11.76 9.89 13.12
N GLY A 357 11.42 10.78 12.19
CA GLY A 357 10.77 12.05 12.46
C GLY A 357 9.26 11.86 12.51
N ILE A 358 8.60 12.41 13.52
CA ILE A 358 7.14 12.45 13.63
C ILE A 358 6.72 13.90 13.59
N ARG A 359 5.85 14.24 12.63
CA ARG A 359 5.23 15.57 12.55
C ARG A 359 3.78 15.47 12.97
N TRP A 360 3.42 16.16 14.03
CA TRP A 360 2.07 16.24 14.56
C TRP A 360 1.23 17.22 13.75
N ARG A 361 -0.10 17.02 13.75
CA ARG A 361 -1.04 17.97 13.12
C ARG A 361 -1.11 19.32 13.83
N THR A 362 -0.68 19.38 15.09
CA THR A 362 -0.48 20.62 15.84
C THR A 362 0.68 21.46 15.30
N GLY A 363 1.50 20.91 14.39
CA GLY A 363 2.71 21.55 13.88
C GLY A 363 3.97 21.20 14.68
N ALA A 364 3.83 20.61 15.87
CA ALA A 364 4.96 20.08 16.63
C ALA A 364 5.70 18.99 15.84
N ALA A 365 7.01 18.90 16.02
CA ALA A 365 7.83 17.88 15.38
C ALA A 365 8.83 17.30 16.38
N GLU A 366 9.03 15.99 16.29
CA GLU A 366 9.99 15.26 17.12
C GLU A 366 10.80 14.28 16.27
N GLN A 367 11.99 13.93 16.75
CA GLN A 367 12.87 12.98 16.08
C GLN A 367 13.40 11.95 17.08
N HIS A 368 13.29 10.68 16.70
CA HIS A 368 13.79 9.55 17.48
C HIS A 368 14.70 8.67 16.62
N THR A 369 15.50 7.84 17.27
CA THR A 369 16.39 6.89 16.59
C THR A 369 16.08 5.47 17.03
N ILE A 370 15.86 4.58 16.07
CA ILE A 370 15.70 3.14 16.31
C ILE A 370 16.87 2.38 15.69
N LYS A 371 17.19 1.19 16.23
CA LYS A 371 18.14 0.26 15.62
C LYS A 371 17.40 -0.67 14.66
N ARG A 372 17.99 -0.93 13.50
CA ARG A 372 17.50 -1.97 12.59
C ARG A 372 17.64 -3.33 13.29
N PRO A 373 16.66 -4.23 13.14
CA PRO A 373 16.89 -5.63 13.46
C PRO A 373 18.11 -6.10 12.68
N PRO A 374 19.03 -6.86 13.31
CA PRO A 374 20.18 -7.41 12.60
C PRO A 374 19.68 -8.24 11.41
N SER A 375 20.38 -8.15 10.28
CA SER A 375 19.98 -8.91 9.11
C SER A 375 20.13 -10.41 9.39
N ILE A 376 19.48 -11.27 8.58
CA ILE A 376 19.71 -12.72 8.67
C ILE A 376 21.19 -13.01 8.48
N ASN A 377 21.86 -12.27 7.58
CA ASN A 377 23.29 -12.40 7.38
C ASN A 377 24.04 -12.01 8.66
N ASP A 378 23.70 -10.90 9.32
CA ASP A 378 24.39 -10.49 10.56
C ASP A 378 24.18 -11.48 11.72
N THR A 379 22.98 -12.07 11.83
CA THR A 379 22.65 -13.05 12.88
C THR A 379 23.24 -14.44 12.62
N THR A 380 23.38 -14.82 11.35
CA THR A 380 23.86 -16.17 10.98
C THR A 380 25.33 -16.20 10.56
N ARG A 381 25.99 -15.05 10.44
CA ARG A 381 27.42 -14.96 10.10
C ARG A 381 28.26 -15.45 11.28
N THR A 382 29.22 -16.31 10.96
CA THR A 382 30.24 -16.76 11.91
C THR A 382 31.01 -15.55 12.45
N ALA A 383 31.21 -15.49 13.77
CA ALA A 383 31.90 -14.38 14.41
C ALA A 383 33.33 -14.22 13.87
N PRO A 384 33.85 -12.99 13.71
CA PRO A 384 35.21 -12.76 13.24
C PRO A 384 36.28 -13.49 14.05
N ALA A 385 36.10 -13.59 15.38
CA ALA A 385 36.99 -14.33 16.27
C ALA A 385 37.04 -15.83 15.93
N THR A 386 35.88 -16.44 15.63
CA THR A 386 35.80 -17.84 15.21
C THR A 386 36.43 -18.06 13.83
N ILE A 387 36.29 -17.09 12.91
CA ILE A 387 36.97 -17.15 11.61
C ILE A 387 38.49 -17.10 11.81
N ALA A 388 38.99 -16.18 12.66
CA ALA A 388 40.42 -16.09 12.97
C ALA A 388 40.96 -17.39 13.60
N LEU A 389 40.17 -18.03 14.48
CA LEU A 389 40.52 -19.33 15.05
C LEU A 389 40.58 -20.43 13.98
N ILE A 390 39.59 -20.50 13.08
CA ILE A 390 39.61 -21.42 11.94
C ILE A 390 40.84 -21.18 11.06
N THR A 391 41.18 -19.92 10.77
CA THR A 391 42.37 -19.57 9.98
C THR A 391 43.65 -20.05 10.63
N ARG A 392 43.78 -19.91 11.95
CA ARG A 392 44.95 -20.37 12.71
C ARG A 392 45.08 -21.89 12.69
N LEU A 393 43.98 -22.61 12.85
CA LEU A 393 43.97 -24.08 12.89
C LEU A 393 44.08 -24.72 11.50
N ALA A 394 43.69 -24.01 10.44
CA ALA A 394 43.65 -24.54 9.07
C ALA A 394 45.02 -24.92 8.46
N SER A 395 46.13 -24.50 9.07
CA SER A 395 47.48 -24.89 8.65
C SER A 395 47.92 -26.23 9.21
N GLN A 396 47.36 -26.68 10.34
CA GLN A 396 47.82 -27.86 11.08
C GLN A 396 46.76 -28.94 11.24
N HIS A 397 45.48 -28.59 11.10
CA HIS A 397 44.36 -29.48 11.37
C HIS A 397 43.45 -29.67 10.14
N THR A 398 42.91 -30.88 10.01
CA THR A 398 41.87 -31.16 9.04
C THR A 398 40.55 -30.47 9.41
N ASN A 399 39.66 -30.26 8.43
CA ASN A 399 38.37 -29.61 8.69
C ASN A 399 37.52 -30.33 9.75
N SER A 400 37.64 -31.65 9.84
CA SER A 400 36.94 -32.47 10.85
C SER A 400 37.52 -32.28 12.25
N GLU A 401 38.84 -32.15 12.38
CA GLU A 401 39.50 -31.84 13.66
C GLU A 401 39.20 -30.41 14.11
N ILE A 402 39.24 -29.44 13.19
CA ILE A 402 38.84 -28.05 13.48
C ILE A 402 37.38 -28.00 13.95
N ALA A 403 36.48 -28.76 13.30
CA ALA A 403 35.09 -28.83 13.73
C ALA A 403 34.95 -29.44 15.14
N ALA A 404 35.71 -30.50 15.45
CA ALA A 404 35.72 -31.12 16.77
C ALA A 404 36.23 -30.15 17.85
N GLU A 405 37.32 -29.42 17.59
CA GLU A 405 37.91 -28.46 18.52
C GLU A 405 37.00 -27.25 18.77
N LEU A 406 36.36 -26.72 17.73
CA LEU A 406 35.36 -25.66 17.87
C LEU A 406 34.15 -26.12 18.71
N ASN A 407 33.69 -27.34 18.51
CA ASN A 407 32.58 -27.89 19.30
C ASN A 407 32.99 -28.18 20.75
N ALA A 408 34.22 -28.67 20.98
CA ALA A 408 34.75 -28.95 22.31
C ALA A 408 34.93 -27.68 23.16
N THR A 409 35.26 -26.56 22.51
CA THR A 409 35.34 -25.23 23.13
C THR A 409 33.98 -24.54 23.28
N GLY A 410 32.88 -25.21 22.92
CA GLY A 410 31.51 -24.71 23.06
C GLY A 410 31.09 -23.70 21.98
N ILE A 411 31.93 -23.46 20.96
CA ILE A 411 31.64 -22.50 19.89
C ILE A 411 30.65 -23.13 18.91
N ARG A 412 29.55 -22.41 18.62
CA ARG A 412 28.51 -22.84 17.68
C ARG A 412 28.53 -21.98 16.41
N THR A 413 27.98 -22.53 15.33
CA THR A 413 27.74 -21.76 14.09
C THR A 413 26.76 -20.61 14.34
N GLY A 414 26.68 -19.63 13.43
CA GLY A 414 25.71 -18.53 13.57
C GLY A 414 24.23 -18.96 13.56
N LYS A 415 23.93 -20.22 13.21
CA LYS A 415 22.58 -20.81 13.35
C LYS A 415 22.39 -21.58 14.67
N GLY A 416 23.35 -21.51 15.59
CA GLY A 416 23.33 -22.27 16.85
C GLY A 416 23.64 -23.77 16.70
N LEU A 417 23.98 -24.23 15.49
CA LEU A 417 24.28 -25.64 15.22
C LEU A 417 25.75 -25.96 15.52
N PRO A 418 26.09 -27.23 15.85
CA PRO A 418 27.47 -27.68 15.93
C PRO A 418 28.21 -27.50 14.60
N PHE A 419 29.52 -27.27 14.67
CA PHE A 419 30.37 -27.25 13.48
C PHE A 419 30.50 -28.65 12.90
N THR A 420 30.42 -28.74 11.57
CA THR A 420 30.70 -29.96 10.80
C THR A 420 31.88 -29.70 9.88
N ASP A 421 32.49 -30.77 9.36
CA ASP A 421 33.53 -30.69 8.32
C ASP A 421 33.10 -29.78 7.16
N HIS A 422 31.85 -29.95 6.71
CA HIS A 422 31.27 -29.13 5.64
C HIS A 422 31.15 -27.65 6.03
N ALA A 423 30.73 -27.35 7.26
CA ALA A 423 30.62 -25.97 7.73
C ALA A 423 31.98 -25.28 7.77
N VAL A 424 33.02 -25.96 8.28
CA VAL A 424 34.40 -25.44 8.31
C VAL A 424 34.92 -25.24 6.89
N ARG A 425 34.73 -26.23 6.00
CA ARG A 425 35.12 -26.16 4.59
C ARG A 425 34.48 -24.97 3.86
N HIS A 426 33.20 -24.73 4.10
CA HIS A 426 32.48 -23.60 3.52
C HIS A 426 33.06 -22.26 4.01
N ILE A 427 33.30 -22.12 5.32
CA ILE A 427 33.89 -20.90 5.90
C ILE A 427 35.28 -20.65 5.34
N ARG A 428 36.11 -21.69 5.25
CA ARG A 428 37.45 -21.58 4.67
C ARG A 428 37.41 -21.12 3.21
N ARG A 429 36.49 -21.65 2.39
CA ARG A 429 36.28 -21.20 1.02
C ARG A 429 35.80 -19.75 0.95
N ALA A 430 34.82 -19.37 1.76
CA ALA A 430 34.27 -18.01 1.77
C ALA A 430 35.30 -16.94 2.22
N HIS A 431 36.29 -17.33 3.02
CA HIS A 431 37.34 -16.46 3.55
C HIS A 431 38.74 -16.73 2.95
N ASN A 432 38.83 -17.50 1.86
CA ASN A 432 40.09 -17.84 1.18
C ASN A 432 41.20 -18.39 2.10
N VAL A 433 40.83 -19.22 3.08
CA VAL A 433 41.76 -19.86 4.02
C VAL A 433 42.29 -21.16 3.39
N PRO A 434 43.61 -21.29 3.09
CA PRO A 434 44.20 -22.50 2.50
C PRO A 434 44.04 -23.73 3.40
N ALA A 435 44.06 -24.93 2.81
CA ALA A 435 44.01 -26.18 3.59
C ALA A 435 45.43 -26.62 3.88
N THR A 436 45.65 -27.31 5.01
CA THR A 436 46.84 -28.13 5.17
C THR A 436 46.96 -29.06 3.95
N PRO A 437 48.06 -28.98 3.19
CA PRO A 437 48.37 -29.98 2.19
C PRO A 437 48.43 -31.34 2.89
N PRO A 438 47.84 -32.41 2.33
CA PRO A 438 48.02 -33.74 2.89
C PRO A 438 49.53 -34.02 2.99
N PRO A 439 50.00 -34.76 4.02
CA PRO A 439 51.41 -35.16 4.12
C PRO A 439 51.85 -35.77 2.79
N HIS A 440 53.04 -35.40 2.32
CA HIS A 440 53.70 -36.07 1.20
C HIS A 440 54.00 -37.52 1.61
N ASP A 441 53.00 -38.36 1.45
CA ASP A 441 53.18 -39.79 1.25
C ASP A 441 53.67 -39.96 -0.20
N ASP A 442 54.44 -41.00 -0.52
CA ASP A 442 54.94 -41.31 -1.89
C ASP A 442 53.81 -41.72 -2.87
N ARG A 443 52.63 -41.16 -2.66
CA ARG A 443 51.33 -41.52 -3.22
C ARG A 443 50.69 -40.29 -3.86
N LEU A 444 50.74 -40.26 -5.18
CA LEU A 444 50.21 -39.17 -5.98
C LEU A 444 48.72 -39.35 -6.26
N THR A 445 48.03 -38.25 -6.52
CA THR A 445 46.66 -38.24 -7.04
C THR A 445 46.64 -38.51 -8.54
N VAL A 446 45.47 -38.92 -9.05
CA VAL A 446 45.23 -39.15 -10.47
C VAL A 446 45.64 -37.94 -11.33
N ASN A 447 45.33 -36.72 -10.87
CA ASN A 447 45.66 -35.50 -11.62
C ASN A 447 47.16 -35.21 -11.63
N GLU A 448 47.85 -35.40 -10.51
CA GLU A 448 49.31 -35.20 -10.42
C GLU A 448 50.07 -36.19 -11.32
N ILE A 449 49.59 -37.44 -11.43
CA ILE A 449 50.19 -38.46 -12.31
C ILE A 449 49.88 -38.17 -13.79
N ALA A 450 48.66 -37.72 -14.09
CA ALA A 450 48.26 -37.32 -15.44
C ALA A 450 49.13 -36.16 -15.97
N GLU A 451 49.35 -35.13 -15.15
CA GLU A 451 50.24 -34.01 -15.48
C GLU A 451 51.70 -34.47 -15.64
N ARG A 452 52.19 -35.30 -14.72
CA ARG A 452 53.58 -35.80 -14.74
C ARG A 452 53.90 -36.71 -15.93
N LEU A 453 52.91 -37.47 -16.43
CA LEU A 453 53.05 -38.34 -17.60
C LEU A 453 52.60 -37.67 -18.92
N GLY A 454 51.98 -36.49 -18.84
CA GLY A 454 51.43 -35.77 -19.98
C GLY A 454 50.29 -36.53 -20.69
N VAL A 455 49.39 -37.13 -19.92
CA VAL A 455 48.21 -37.89 -20.42
C VAL A 455 46.93 -37.37 -19.77
N SER A 456 45.75 -37.72 -20.31
CA SER A 456 44.49 -37.32 -19.69
C SER A 456 44.22 -38.13 -18.41
N PRO A 457 43.53 -37.56 -17.39
CA PRO A 457 43.12 -38.29 -16.19
C PRO A 457 42.33 -39.57 -16.48
N GLY A 458 41.59 -39.62 -17.61
CA GLY A 458 40.83 -40.78 -18.06
C GLY A 458 41.70 -42.01 -18.34
N VAL A 459 42.92 -41.83 -18.86
CA VAL A 459 43.88 -42.93 -19.09
C VAL A 459 44.32 -43.55 -17.77
N ILE A 460 44.50 -42.72 -16.74
CA ILE A 460 44.88 -43.20 -15.42
C ILE A 460 43.71 -43.95 -14.76
N TYR A 461 42.47 -43.48 -14.91
CA TYR A 461 41.28 -44.22 -14.46
C TYR A 461 41.14 -45.57 -15.17
N ASP A 462 41.40 -45.63 -16.48
CA ASP A 462 41.37 -46.87 -17.26
C ASP A 462 42.43 -47.88 -16.78
N TRP A 463 43.63 -47.40 -16.44
CA TRP A 463 44.67 -48.26 -15.88
C TRP A 463 44.33 -48.77 -14.48
N ILE A 464 43.62 -47.99 -13.67
CA ILE A 464 43.14 -48.45 -12.36
C ILE A 464 42.01 -49.48 -12.54
N SER A 465 41.08 -49.27 -13.48
CA SER A 465 39.96 -50.19 -13.68
C SER A 465 40.35 -51.54 -14.28
N HIS A 466 41.51 -51.61 -14.93
CA HIS A 466 42.07 -52.83 -15.52
C HIS A 466 43.24 -53.42 -14.71
N ASP A 467 43.37 -53.05 -13.42
CA ASP A 467 44.40 -53.53 -12.48
C ASP A 467 45.86 -53.32 -12.96
N LYS A 468 46.06 -52.35 -13.86
CA LYS A 468 47.38 -51.96 -14.39
C LYS A 468 48.11 -50.98 -13.49
N LEU A 469 47.38 -50.28 -12.61
CA LEU A 469 47.91 -49.45 -11.54
C LEU A 469 47.17 -49.78 -10.25
N ALA A 470 47.92 -50.13 -9.21
CA ALA A 470 47.36 -50.27 -7.87
C ALA A 470 46.95 -48.89 -7.34
N ALA A 471 45.71 -48.77 -6.87
CA ALA A 471 45.21 -47.54 -6.26
C ALA A 471 44.44 -47.87 -4.98
N ASP A 472 44.80 -47.18 -3.91
CA ASP A 472 44.06 -47.24 -2.65
C ASP A 472 43.21 -46.00 -2.49
N ARG A 473 42.12 -46.10 -1.71
CA ARG A 473 41.32 -44.94 -1.34
C ARG A 473 41.76 -44.43 0.02
N ASP A 474 42.06 -43.14 0.11
CA ASP A 474 42.37 -42.50 1.39
C ASP A 474 41.11 -42.35 2.27
N ARG A 475 41.29 -41.92 3.52
CA ARG A 475 40.19 -41.66 4.47
C ARG A 475 39.18 -40.61 3.96
N ALA A 476 39.52 -39.84 2.93
CA ALA A 476 38.65 -38.87 2.27
C ALA A 476 38.04 -39.42 0.95
N ASN A 477 38.10 -40.73 0.73
CA ASN A 477 37.61 -41.46 -0.45
C ASN A 477 38.28 -41.05 -1.78
N ARG A 478 39.47 -40.45 -1.73
CA ARG A 478 40.24 -40.05 -2.93
C ARG A 478 41.19 -41.18 -3.32
N LEU A 479 41.35 -41.41 -4.61
CA LEU A 479 42.31 -42.40 -5.13
C LEU A 479 43.74 -41.88 -4.95
N ARG A 480 44.55 -42.69 -4.28
CA ARG A 480 45.97 -42.48 -4.02
C ARG A 480 46.75 -43.64 -4.60
N ILE A 481 47.71 -43.33 -5.46
CA ILE A 481 48.47 -44.32 -6.22
C ILE A 481 49.91 -44.28 -5.74
N PRO A 482 50.46 -45.37 -5.18
CA PRO A 482 51.89 -45.47 -4.91
C PRO A 482 52.66 -45.39 -6.23
N PHE A 483 53.38 -44.29 -6.44
CA PHE A 483 53.97 -43.97 -7.74
C PHE A 483 55.49 -43.87 -7.64
N SER A 484 56.13 -45.03 -7.48
CA SER A 484 57.58 -45.15 -7.46
C SER A 484 58.20 -44.95 -8.85
N HIS A 485 59.51 -44.72 -8.90
CA HIS A 485 60.23 -44.54 -10.17
C HIS A 485 60.08 -45.74 -11.13
N ALA A 486 59.96 -46.96 -10.60
CA ALA A 486 59.71 -48.16 -11.39
C ALA A 486 58.31 -48.18 -12.04
N VAL A 487 57.28 -47.75 -11.28
CA VAL A 487 55.90 -47.62 -11.78
C VAL A 487 55.81 -46.51 -12.83
N GLU A 488 56.53 -45.40 -12.63
CA GLU A 488 56.61 -44.31 -13.60
C GLU A 488 57.21 -44.78 -14.93
N GLN A 489 58.30 -45.56 -14.90
CA GLN A 489 58.91 -46.12 -16.11
C GLN A 489 57.99 -47.09 -16.84
N GLU A 490 57.29 -47.98 -16.12
CA GLU A 490 56.31 -48.90 -16.69
C GLU A 490 55.14 -48.16 -17.36
N CYS A 491 54.62 -47.10 -16.71
CA CYS A 491 53.61 -46.23 -17.30
C CYS A 491 54.11 -45.53 -18.57
N ARG A 492 55.35 -45.01 -18.56
CA ARG A 492 55.95 -44.38 -19.76
C ARG A 492 56.16 -45.37 -20.89
N GLN A 493 56.55 -46.61 -20.58
CA GLN A 493 56.69 -47.67 -21.59
C GLN A 493 55.34 -48.06 -22.20
N ARG A 494 54.28 -48.13 -21.39
CA ARG A 494 52.90 -48.37 -21.88
C ARG A 494 52.39 -47.23 -22.75
N ILE A 495 52.75 -45.99 -22.45
CA ILE A 495 52.44 -44.83 -23.31
C ILE A 495 53.18 -44.96 -24.65
N ALA A 496 54.48 -45.29 -24.63
CA ALA A 496 55.28 -45.45 -25.84
C ALA A 496 54.80 -46.60 -26.74
N ASN A 497 54.28 -47.67 -26.15
CA ASN A 497 53.79 -48.85 -26.88
C ASN A 497 52.32 -48.75 -27.33
N SER A 498 51.59 -47.68 -26.96
CA SER A 498 50.15 -47.54 -27.24
C SER A 498 49.87 -46.58 -28.38
N ARG A 499 49.26 -47.08 -29.47
CA ARG A 499 48.83 -46.27 -30.63
C ARG A 499 47.72 -45.26 -30.27
N HIS A 500 46.75 -45.65 -29.44
CA HIS A 500 45.63 -44.77 -29.04
C HIS A 500 46.05 -43.62 -28.12
N ILE A 501 47.00 -43.84 -27.21
CA ILE A 501 47.46 -42.78 -26.29
C ILE A 501 48.36 -41.79 -27.03
N ALA A 502 49.15 -42.26 -28.01
CA ALA A 502 49.93 -41.40 -28.90
C ALA A 502 49.06 -40.46 -29.74
N GLU A 503 47.94 -40.95 -30.31
CA GLU A 503 46.96 -40.13 -31.04
C GLU A 503 46.31 -39.06 -30.15
N THR A 504 46.02 -39.40 -28.90
CA THR A 504 45.42 -38.45 -27.93
C THR A 504 46.40 -37.34 -27.54
N LYS A 505 47.72 -37.63 -27.53
CA LYS A 505 48.78 -36.62 -27.32
C LYS A 505 48.87 -35.63 -28.49
N ILE A 506 48.72 -36.11 -29.73
CA ILE A 506 48.71 -35.27 -30.94
C ILE A 506 47.50 -34.34 -30.96
N ALA A 507 46.32 -34.82 -30.51
CA ALA A 507 45.11 -34.00 -30.41
C ALA A 507 45.19 -32.89 -29.35
N ALA A 508 45.91 -33.11 -28.23
CA ALA A 508 46.06 -32.12 -27.16
C ALA A 508 47.04 -30.99 -27.50
N THR A 509 48.05 -31.23 -28.36
CA THR A 509 48.98 -30.19 -28.85
C THR A 509 48.49 -29.43 -30.09
N GLY A 510 47.43 -29.89 -30.77
CA GLY A 510 46.92 -29.29 -32.01
C GLY A 510 45.85 -28.20 -31.85
N GLY A 511 45.56 -27.75 -30.63
CA GLY A 511 44.51 -26.77 -30.34
C GLY A 511 45.04 -25.36 -30.03
N ALA A 512 45.68 -24.70 -30.99
CA ALA A 512 45.90 -23.26 -30.96
C ALA A 512 46.00 -22.70 -32.39
N VAL A 513 44.85 -22.32 -32.94
CA VAL A 513 44.68 -21.15 -33.83
C VAL A 513 43.43 -20.43 -33.38
#